data_AF-A0A7C7LAP3-F1
#
_entry.id   AF-A0A7C7LAP3-F1
#
_cell.length_a   1.000
_cell.length_b   1.000
_cell.length_c   1.000
_cell.angle_alpha   90.00
_cell.angle_beta   90.00
_cell.angle_gamma   90.00
#
_symmetry.space_group_name_H-M   'P 1'
#
loop_
_entity.id
_entity.type
_entity.pdbx_description
1 polymer ?
#
loop_
_entity_poly.entity_id
_entity_poly.type
_entity_poly.pdbx_seq_one_letter_code
_entity_poly.pdbx_strand_id
1 'polypeptide(L)'
;MRTGGESTWRVTCRKPFVRRLALLGALLLIVAGSMLLKSGTIAFWQVGSGTGRLAMTIVDDTTGVSTPVRIRLTNAQGEPVVPPDNALAVMWGRFDTAEDFASLPNGDFYTEGAFELTLPAGIYRLRISKGYEYLKQEHEVVIAADEEILETYRMARWVDMPSRGWVSADDHIHLRRSPRDNPSILGWIAAEDLQVGTLLQMGDFWATYYSQYAWGLDGVYHVEDRLLASGQEDPRTHERGHTISLAADDFVRLEDPALSQGPSGYYYYDQVFDRIHELGGMTGYAHQAVTFHGYRGLTLDVLRDKVDFLELLQFCAADGPLHTDHYYHFLNLGFELTATAGSDFPWCGRSPNSADPRIGDARFYAYVGDEFTFETWRESVRDGHTFV
;
A
#
# COMPACT_ATOMS: atom_id res chain seq x y z
N MET A 1 -46.43 -8.37 -49.03
CA MET A 1 -46.10 -7.00 -49.44
C MET A 1 -45.05 -6.46 -48.48
N ARG A 2 -43.87 -6.10 -49.01
CA ARG A 2 -42.76 -5.26 -48.47
C ARG A 2 -42.21 -5.62 -47.07
N THR A 3 -41.01 -6.21 -46.85
CA THR A 3 -39.59 -5.98 -47.27
C THR A 3 -38.91 -4.72 -46.71
N GLY A 4 -37.78 -4.94 -46.03
CA GLY A 4 -36.68 -3.99 -45.79
C GLY A 4 -36.14 -4.11 -44.35
N GLY A 5 -34.85 -4.29 -44.07
CA GLY A 5 -33.65 -4.42 -44.90
C GLY A 5 -32.43 -4.56 -43.96
N GLU A 6 -31.54 -5.50 -44.25
CA GLU A 6 -30.24 -5.65 -43.57
C GLU A 6 -29.23 -4.67 -44.19
N SER A 7 -28.47 -3.95 -43.36
CA SER A 7 -27.32 -3.15 -43.78
C SER A 7 -26.05 -3.67 -43.13
N THR A 8 -25.20 -4.31 -43.92
CA THR A 8 -23.81 -4.63 -43.61
C THR A 8 -22.93 -3.48 -44.09
N TRP A 9 -22.11 -2.91 -43.21
CA TRP A 9 -21.06 -1.96 -43.59
C TRP A 9 -19.69 -2.48 -43.17
N ARG A 10 -18.92 -2.91 -44.16
CA ARG A 10 -17.47 -3.14 -44.07
C ARG A 10 -16.75 -1.79 -44.12
N VAL A 11 -15.87 -1.53 -43.15
CA VAL A 11 -14.90 -0.43 -43.24
C VAL A 11 -13.52 -1.02 -43.51
N THR A 12 -12.93 -0.61 -44.62
CA THR A 12 -11.61 -0.96 -45.12
C THR A 12 -10.57 0.02 -44.57
N CYS A 13 -9.57 -0.46 -43.81
CA CYS A 13 -8.43 0.34 -43.41
C CYS A 13 -7.44 0.49 -44.59
N ARG A 14 -7.34 1.70 -45.15
CA ARG A 14 -6.28 2.10 -46.09
C ARG A 14 -4.99 2.44 -45.32
N LYS A 15 -3.89 1.80 -45.68
CA LYS A 15 -2.51 2.27 -45.37
C LYS A 15 -2.11 3.40 -46.33
N PRO A 16 -1.22 4.31 -45.91
CA PRO A 16 -0.29 4.95 -46.83
C PRO A 16 1.15 4.45 -46.59
N PHE A 17 1.77 4.05 -47.70
CA PHE A 17 3.19 3.85 -47.93
C PHE A 17 3.66 5.16 -48.63
N VAL A 18 4.84 5.75 -48.39
CA VAL A 18 6.04 5.62 -49.25
C VAL A 18 7.14 6.62 -48.80
N ARG A 19 8.32 6.05 -48.46
CA ARG A 19 9.74 6.34 -48.80
C ARG A 19 10.50 7.66 -48.47
N ARG A 20 11.58 7.44 -47.69
CA ARG A 20 13.05 7.64 -47.91
C ARG A 20 13.64 8.96 -48.43
N LEU A 21 14.62 9.49 -47.67
CA LEU A 21 16.05 9.85 -47.97
C LEU A 21 16.52 10.79 -46.81
N ALA A 22 17.76 10.92 -46.32
CA ALA A 22 19.11 10.44 -46.64
C ALA A 22 20.04 10.62 -45.40
N LEU A 23 21.22 9.98 -45.44
CA LEU A 23 22.35 10.12 -44.50
C LEU A 23 22.98 11.53 -44.49
N LEU A 24 23.55 11.94 -43.34
CA LEU A 24 24.74 12.79 -43.07
C LEU A 24 24.53 13.45 -41.69
N GLY A 25 25.44 13.54 -40.73
CA GLY A 25 26.84 13.19 -40.58
C GLY A 25 27.24 13.62 -39.15
N ALA A 26 28.22 12.97 -38.56
CA ALA A 26 28.81 13.38 -37.29
C ALA A 26 29.52 14.74 -37.45
N LEU A 27 29.23 15.72 -36.58
CA LEU A 27 30.21 16.71 -36.13
C LEU A 27 29.75 17.49 -34.88
N LEU A 28 30.72 17.67 -33.99
CA LEU A 28 30.76 18.52 -32.80
C LEU A 28 29.99 19.86 -32.91
N LEU A 29 29.37 20.28 -31.80
CA LEU A 29 29.30 21.70 -31.42
C LEU A 29 29.37 21.84 -29.89
N ILE A 30 30.57 22.23 -29.45
CA ILE A 30 30.89 22.84 -28.16
C ILE A 30 30.36 24.30 -28.21
N VAL A 31 29.99 24.82 -27.03
CA VAL A 31 29.86 26.24 -26.63
C VAL A 31 28.43 26.81 -26.62
N ALA A 32 27.86 26.89 -25.42
CA ALA A 32 27.17 28.09 -24.95
C ALA A 32 27.33 28.20 -23.42
N GLY A 33 28.52 28.66 -22.99
CA GLY A 33 28.72 29.20 -21.66
C GLY A 33 28.59 30.73 -21.72
N SER A 34 27.79 31.32 -20.84
CA SER A 34 27.97 32.71 -20.42
C SER A 34 27.70 32.85 -18.92
N MET A 35 28.81 32.98 -18.19
CA MET A 35 29.06 33.86 -17.04
C MET A 35 28.20 33.73 -15.77
N LEU A 36 28.81 33.16 -14.72
CA LEU A 36 29.30 33.94 -13.57
C LEU A 36 30.30 33.11 -12.75
N LEU A 37 31.59 33.33 -13.00
CA LEU A 37 32.67 32.88 -12.12
C LEU A 37 32.78 33.85 -10.93
N LYS A 38 32.62 33.32 -9.73
CA LYS A 38 33.42 33.73 -8.58
C LYS A 38 33.88 32.48 -7.83
N SER A 39 35.20 32.32 -7.79
CA SER A 39 35.96 31.46 -6.88
C SER A 39 35.72 29.94 -6.95
N GLY A 40 36.58 29.27 -7.72
CA GLY A 40 37.35 28.12 -7.20
C GLY A 40 36.75 26.73 -7.37
N THR A 41 37.28 26.01 -8.37
CA THR A 41 37.13 24.56 -8.62
C THR A 41 35.83 24.12 -9.29
N ILE A 42 35.80 24.18 -10.63
CA ILE A 42 34.92 23.29 -11.40
C ILE A 42 35.61 21.92 -11.38
N ALA A 43 35.22 21.06 -10.44
CA ALA A 43 35.61 19.66 -10.46
C ALA A 43 34.90 18.99 -11.64
N PHE A 44 35.64 18.74 -12.72
CA PHE A 44 35.21 17.77 -13.72
C PHE A 44 35.40 16.40 -13.07
N TRP A 45 34.34 15.88 -12.45
CA TRP A 45 34.30 14.49 -12.04
C TRP A 45 34.33 13.63 -13.30
N GLN A 46 35.53 13.19 -13.66
CA GLN A 46 35.70 12.09 -14.59
C GLN A 46 35.20 10.88 -13.82
N VAL A 47 33.92 10.53 -14.03
CA VAL A 47 33.35 9.31 -13.48
C VAL A 47 34.15 8.16 -14.10
N GLY A 48 35.12 7.66 -13.35
CA GLY A 48 36.01 6.61 -13.80
C GLY A 48 35.24 5.32 -14.02
N SER A 49 35.77 4.43 -14.86
CA SER A 49 35.33 3.04 -14.86
C SER A 49 35.76 2.38 -13.55
N GLY A 50 34.81 1.97 -12.71
CA GLY A 50 35.09 1.33 -11.43
C GLY A 50 33.84 1.29 -10.54
N THR A 51 33.97 0.71 -9.35
CA THR A 51 32.91 0.68 -8.34
C THR A 51 33.37 1.38 -7.08
N GLY A 52 32.44 1.97 -6.33
CA GLY A 52 32.63 2.45 -4.97
C GLY A 52 31.65 1.80 -4.01
N ARG A 53 31.88 1.98 -2.71
CA ARG A 53 31.08 1.41 -1.62
C ARG A 53 30.27 2.52 -0.96
N LEU A 54 28.97 2.31 -0.83
CA LEU A 54 28.05 3.18 -0.09
C LEU A 54 27.54 2.42 1.12
N ALA A 55 27.86 2.88 2.32
CA ALA A 55 27.28 2.38 3.57
C ALA A 55 26.44 3.49 4.20
N MET A 56 25.19 3.18 4.51
CA MET A 56 24.23 4.13 5.04
C MET A 56 23.69 3.65 6.38
N THR A 57 23.56 4.59 7.31
CA THR A 57 22.79 4.44 8.55
C THR A 57 21.66 5.46 8.57
N ILE A 58 20.46 5.05 8.92
CA ILE A 58 19.26 5.87 8.98
C ILE A 58 18.71 5.76 10.40
N VAL A 59 18.64 6.90 11.08
CA VAL A 59 18.21 6.97 12.47
C VAL A 59 17.00 7.87 12.62
N ASP A 60 16.17 7.62 13.63
CA ASP A 60 15.18 8.58 14.09
C ASP A 60 15.89 9.79 14.72
N ASP A 61 15.51 11.01 14.33
CA ASP A 61 16.21 12.23 14.75
C ASP A 61 16.07 12.52 16.25
N THR A 62 14.98 12.08 16.87
CA THR A 62 14.69 12.32 18.30
C THR A 62 15.42 11.33 19.18
N THR A 63 15.35 10.04 18.84
CA THR A 63 15.92 8.97 19.67
C THR A 63 17.37 8.64 19.33
N GLY A 64 17.82 8.95 18.11
CA GLY A 64 19.14 8.59 17.58
C GLY A 64 19.30 7.09 17.28
N VAL A 65 18.22 6.30 17.38
CA VAL A 65 18.22 4.85 17.14
C VAL A 65 17.96 4.56 15.66
N SER A 66 18.57 3.49 15.14
CA SER A 66 18.29 2.98 13.79
C SER A 66 16.80 2.78 13.59
N THR A 67 16.26 3.17 12.43
CA THR A 67 14.82 3.07 12.18
C THR A 67 14.52 2.50 10.80
N PRO A 68 13.50 1.62 10.68
CA PRO A 68 13.09 1.11 9.39
C PRO A 68 12.59 2.23 8.49
N VAL A 69 12.99 2.18 7.21
CA VAL A 69 12.60 3.16 6.19
C VAL A 69 12.44 2.51 4.82
N ARG A 70 11.66 3.17 3.96
CA ARG A 70 11.63 2.90 2.52
C ARG A 70 12.69 3.74 1.80
N ILE A 71 13.42 3.12 0.89
CA ILE A 71 14.47 3.71 0.07
C ILE A 71 14.10 3.62 -1.41
N ARG A 72 14.30 4.72 -2.14
CA ARG A 72 14.49 4.69 -3.60
C ARG A 72 15.89 5.18 -3.90
N LEU A 73 16.69 4.36 -4.57
CA LEU A 73 18.00 4.75 -5.05
C LEU A 73 18.08 4.48 -6.55
N THR A 74 18.28 5.53 -7.35
CA THR A 74 18.32 5.42 -8.82
C THR A 74 19.61 6.02 -9.36
N ASN A 75 20.14 5.46 -10.45
CA ASN A 75 21.27 6.05 -11.17
C ASN A 75 20.86 7.33 -11.93
N ALA A 76 21.80 7.96 -12.61
CA ALA A 76 21.58 9.17 -13.41
C ALA A 76 20.57 8.99 -14.56
N GLN A 77 20.30 7.76 -15.00
CA GLN A 77 19.30 7.41 -16.01
C GLN A 77 17.90 7.19 -15.40
N GLY A 78 17.78 7.23 -14.07
CA GLY A 78 16.54 6.98 -13.35
C GLY A 78 16.24 5.50 -13.14
N GLU A 79 17.19 4.61 -13.42
CA GLU A 79 17.03 3.17 -13.22
C GLU A 79 17.26 2.83 -11.73
N PRO A 80 16.38 2.06 -11.09
CA PRO A 80 16.59 1.60 -9.72
C PRO A 80 17.83 0.74 -9.58
N VAL A 81 18.53 0.88 -8.46
CA VAL A 81 19.59 -0.06 -8.09
C VAL A 81 19.00 -1.38 -7.61
N VAL A 82 19.82 -2.44 -7.63
CA VAL A 82 19.46 -3.70 -6.98
C VAL A 82 19.47 -3.49 -5.45
N PRO A 83 18.41 -3.91 -4.72
CA PRO A 83 18.38 -3.83 -3.26
C PRO A 83 19.56 -4.58 -2.62
N PRO A 84 20.02 -4.15 -1.44
CA PRO A 84 21.09 -4.85 -0.70
C PRO A 84 20.60 -6.21 -0.17
N ASP A 85 21.54 -7.13 0.11
CA ASP A 85 21.22 -8.47 0.61
C ASP A 85 20.45 -8.47 1.95
N ASN A 86 20.58 -7.40 2.73
CA ASN A 86 19.89 -7.20 4.00
C ASN A 86 18.63 -6.33 3.88
N ALA A 87 18.13 -6.09 2.66
CA ALA A 87 16.83 -5.47 2.47
C ALA A 87 15.73 -6.31 3.14
N LEU A 88 14.72 -5.64 3.68
CA LEU A 88 13.54 -6.31 4.22
C LEU A 88 12.84 -7.06 3.11
N ALA A 89 12.52 -8.33 3.37
CA ALA A 89 11.76 -9.15 2.46
C ALA A 89 10.35 -8.57 2.32
N VAL A 90 9.99 -8.22 1.09
CA VAL A 90 8.64 -7.81 0.73
C VAL A 90 8.00 -8.90 -0.10
N MET A 91 6.68 -8.97 -0.14
CA MET A 91 5.97 -9.87 -1.04
C MET A 91 4.98 -9.03 -1.80
N TRP A 92 5.35 -8.65 -3.01
CA TRP A 92 4.43 -7.98 -3.92
C TRP A 92 3.83 -9.01 -4.86
N GLY A 93 2.51 -8.98 -5.04
CA GLY A 93 1.85 -9.85 -6.00
C GLY A 93 0.37 -10.09 -5.72
N ARG A 94 -0.38 -10.38 -6.78
CA ARG A 94 -1.83 -10.60 -6.71
C ARG A 94 -2.20 -12.08 -6.65
N PHE A 95 -3.31 -12.40 -5.99
CA PHE A 95 -3.89 -13.75 -5.93
C PHE A 95 -2.88 -14.83 -5.47
N ASP A 96 -2.20 -14.59 -4.34
CA ASP A 96 -1.13 -15.46 -3.80
C ASP A 96 0.06 -15.73 -4.73
N THR A 97 0.17 -15.02 -5.84
CA THR A 97 1.28 -15.13 -6.79
C THR A 97 2.25 -14.00 -6.51
N ALA A 98 3.38 -14.31 -5.88
CA ALA A 98 4.45 -13.34 -5.70
C ALA A 98 5.09 -13.02 -7.05
N GLU A 99 5.11 -11.73 -7.37
CA GLU A 99 5.71 -11.17 -8.57
C GLU A 99 7.14 -10.66 -8.28
N ASP A 100 7.41 -10.17 -7.06
CA ASP A 100 8.76 -9.85 -6.55
C ASP A 100 8.84 -10.07 -5.03
N PHE A 101 10.05 -10.33 -4.52
CA PHE A 101 10.36 -10.61 -3.11
C PHE A 101 11.30 -9.59 -2.44
N ALA A 102 11.90 -8.68 -3.20
CA ALA A 102 12.96 -7.77 -2.71
C ALA A 102 12.68 -6.30 -2.97
N SER A 103 11.82 -5.97 -3.93
CA SER A 103 11.44 -4.60 -4.22
C SER A 103 10.00 -4.47 -4.69
N LEU A 104 9.45 -3.26 -4.57
CA LEU A 104 8.19 -2.90 -5.21
C LEU A 104 8.39 -2.72 -6.72
N PRO A 105 7.31 -2.74 -7.54
CA PRO A 105 7.42 -2.59 -9.00
C PRO A 105 8.15 -1.33 -9.48
N ASN A 106 8.19 -0.31 -8.62
CA ASN A 106 8.84 0.97 -8.89
C ASN A 106 10.33 1.02 -8.46
N GLY A 107 10.88 -0.10 -7.98
CA GLY A 107 12.26 -0.24 -7.49
C GLY A 107 12.49 0.23 -6.06
N ASP A 108 11.44 0.58 -5.31
CA ASP A 108 11.58 0.86 -3.87
C ASP A 108 11.91 -0.42 -3.12
N PHE A 109 12.81 -0.32 -2.15
CA PHE A 109 13.08 -1.39 -1.19
C PHE A 109 13.03 -0.85 0.23
N TYR A 110 13.04 -1.77 1.19
CA TYR A 110 12.91 -1.47 2.61
C TYR A 110 14.14 -1.95 3.36
N THR A 111 14.49 -1.29 4.45
CA THR A 111 15.64 -1.62 5.30
C THR A 111 15.28 -1.38 6.76
N GLU A 112 15.94 -2.09 7.67
CA GLU A 112 15.89 -1.89 9.13
C GLU A 112 16.67 -0.64 9.60
N GLY A 113 17.14 0.19 8.65
CA GLY A 113 17.83 1.46 8.92
C GLY A 113 19.34 1.40 8.72
N ALA A 114 19.89 0.31 8.19
CA ALA A 114 21.27 0.29 7.75
C ALA A 114 21.45 -0.66 6.56
N PHE A 115 22.26 -0.26 5.60
CA PHE A 115 22.62 -1.12 4.47
C PHE A 115 23.92 -0.69 3.81
N GLU A 116 24.42 -1.56 2.95
CA GLU A 116 25.62 -1.35 2.18
C GLU A 116 25.43 -1.81 0.74
N LEU A 117 25.97 -1.05 -0.22
CA LEU A 117 25.97 -1.38 -1.63
C LEU A 117 27.34 -1.12 -2.24
N THR A 118 27.76 -2.00 -3.16
CA THR A 118 28.84 -1.72 -4.11
C THR A 118 28.22 -1.30 -5.44
N LEU A 119 28.45 -0.06 -5.84
CA LEU A 119 27.80 0.56 -6.98
C LEU A 119 28.85 1.07 -7.98
N PRO A 120 28.56 1.08 -9.30
CA PRO A 120 29.40 1.78 -10.27
C PRO A 120 29.63 3.23 -9.85
N ALA A 121 30.82 3.75 -10.13
CA ALA A 121 31.07 5.17 -9.95
C ALA A 121 30.04 5.99 -10.75
N GLY A 122 29.49 7.04 -10.16
CA GLY A 122 28.42 7.81 -10.77
C GLY A 122 27.63 8.66 -9.78
N ILE A 123 26.61 9.34 -10.33
CA ILE A 123 25.68 10.17 -9.56
C ILE A 123 24.39 9.37 -9.35
N TYR A 124 23.93 9.32 -8.11
CA TYR A 124 22.72 8.63 -7.70
C TYR A 124 21.75 9.59 -7.02
N ARG A 125 20.46 9.37 -7.25
CA ARG A 125 19.39 10.08 -6.53
C ARG A 125 18.82 9.16 -5.47
N LEU A 126 18.90 9.59 -4.22
CA LEU A 126 18.41 8.89 -3.05
C LEU A 126 17.11 9.55 -2.58
N ARG A 127 16.09 8.75 -2.29
CA ARG A 127 14.89 9.17 -1.55
C ARG A 127 14.71 8.29 -0.33
N ILE A 128 14.42 8.90 0.81
CA ILE A 128 14.15 8.22 2.08
C ILE A 128 12.78 8.66 2.58
N SER A 129 11.95 7.71 2.99
CA SER A 129 10.62 8.00 3.54
C SER A 129 10.23 7.02 4.65
N LYS A 130 9.43 7.51 5.61
CA LYS A 130 8.90 6.75 6.73
C LYS A 130 7.47 7.17 7.05
N GLY A 131 6.49 6.66 6.31
CA GLY A 131 5.08 7.01 6.52
C GLY A 131 4.74 8.50 6.35
N TYR A 132 3.64 8.93 6.98
CA TYR A 132 3.14 10.29 6.87
C TYR A 132 3.58 11.23 7.99
N GLU A 133 4.03 10.72 9.13
CA GLU A 133 4.44 11.56 10.28
C GLU A 133 5.88 12.09 10.14
N TYR A 134 6.67 11.53 9.22
CA TYR A 134 8.05 11.94 8.96
C TYR A 134 8.19 12.77 7.69
N LEU A 135 9.19 13.67 7.71
CA LEU A 135 9.60 14.41 6.53
C LEU A 135 10.34 13.50 5.55
N LYS A 136 9.87 13.49 4.29
CA LYS A 136 10.56 12.81 3.18
C LYS A 136 11.86 13.52 2.86
N GLN A 137 12.88 12.76 2.49
CA GLN A 137 14.19 13.31 2.13
C GLN A 137 14.55 12.93 0.70
N GLU A 138 15.22 13.85 0.01
CA GLU A 138 15.82 13.59 -1.30
C GLU A 138 17.26 14.12 -1.30
N HIS A 139 18.19 13.29 -1.78
CA HIS A 139 19.62 13.59 -1.78
C HIS A 139 20.25 13.18 -3.11
N GLU A 140 21.36 13.83 -3.45
CA GLU A 140 22.26 13.40 -4.51
C GLU A 140 23.51 12.80 -3.86
N VAL A 141 23.87 11.59 -4.28
CA VAL A 141 25.06 10.87 -3.79
C VAL A 141 26.00 10.66 -4.97
N VAL A 142 27.21 11.18 -4.86
CA VAL A 142 28.25 11.03 -5.88
C VAL A 142 29.23 9.97 -5.39
N ILE A 143 29.36 8.87 -6.14
CA ILE A 143 30.25 7.75 -5.80
C ILE A 143 31.43 7.77 -6.77
N ALA A 144 32.66 7.94 -6.27
CA ALA A 144 33.87 7.74 -7.07
C ALA A 144 34.34 6.27 -7.04
N ALA A 145 35.20 5.90 -8.00
CA ALA A 145 35.80 4.57 -8.02
C ALA A 145 36.77 4.39 -6.84
N ASP A 146 36.73 3.21 -6.21
CA ASP A 146 37.52 2.83 -5.04
C ASP A 146 37.29 3.71 -3.79
N GLU A 147 36.20 4.48 -3.78
CA GLU A 147 35.78 5.29 -2.64
C GLU A 147 34.82 4.51 -1.72
N GLU A 148 34.91 4.78 -0.42
CA GLU A 148 33.94 4.35 0.58
C GLU A 148 33.23 5.57 1.16
N ILE A 149 31.91 5.62 0.99
CA ILE A 149 31.03 6.66 1.50
C ILE A 149 30.27 6.11 2.70
N LEU A 150 30.40 6.80 3.82
CA LEU A 150 29.72 6.49 5.08
C LEU A 150 28.78 7.64 5.41
N GLU A 151 27.48 7.44 5.22
CA GLU A 151 26.48 8.49 5.42
C GLU A 151 25.50 8.14 6.53
N THR A 152 25.10 9.16 7.30
CA THR A 152 24.06 9.03 8.32
C THR A 152 22.93 10.01 8.03
N TYR A 153 21.74 9.47 7.76
CA TYR A 153 20.52 10.26 7.55
C TYR A 153 19.65 10.22 8.81
N ARG A 154 19.03 11.36 9.14
CA ARG A 154 18.21 11.52 10.34
C ARG A 154 16.77 11.80 9.96
N MET A 155 15.85 10.90 10.29
CA MET A 155 14.43 11.02 9.99
C MET A 155 13.75 11.90 11.04
N ALA A 156 13.39 13.12 10.64
CA ALA A 156 12.67 14.05 11.49
C ALA A 156 11.14 13.87 11.35
N ARG A 157 10.45 13.73 12.48
CA ARG A 157 8.99 13.80 12.56
C ARG A 157 8.52 15.25 12.47
N TRP A 158 7.39 15.50 11.81
CA TRP A 158 6.68 16.78 11.92
C TRP A 158 5.48 16.70 12.87
N VAL A 159 5.06 15.49 13.22
CA VAL A 159 4.06 15.17 14.23
C VAL A 159 4.40 13.83 14.88
N ASP A 160 4.03 13.66 16.15
CA ASP A 160 4.11 12.39 16.86
C ASP A 160 2.71 12.05 17.38
N MET A 161 1.97 11.28 16.59
CA MET A 161 0.61 10.86 16.93
C MET A 161 0.59 9.84 18.08
N PRO A 162 1.52 8.86 18.17
CA PRO A 162 1.63 7.96 19.31
C PRO A 162 1.76 8.67 20.65
N SER A 163 2.59 9.72 20.75
CA SER A 163 2.73 10.53 21.97
C SER A 163 1.44 11.25 22.40
N ARG A 164 0.46 11.31 21.51
CA ARG A 164 -0.86 11.91 21.71
C ARG A 164 -1.96 10.85 21.90
N GLY A 165 -1.59 9.58 22.03
CA GLY A 165 -2.50 8.44 22.23
C GLY A 165 -3.19 7.95 20.96
N TRP A 166 -2.68 8.33 19.78
CA TRP A 166 -3.23 7.90 18.50
C TRP A 166 -2.32 6.87 17.83
N VAL A 167 -2.90 5.78 17.35
CA VAL A 167 -2.20 4.72 16.62
C VAL A 167 -2.66 4.69 15.18
N SER A 168 -1.71 4.68 14.23
CA SER A 168 -2.03 4.61 12.81
C SER A 168 -2.20 3.15 12.35
N ALA A 169 -3.18 2.95 11.48
CA ALA A 169 -3.64 1.64 11.08
C ALA A 169 -3.95 1.58 9.58
N ASP A 170 -3.65 0.44 8.97
CA ASP A 170 -4.11 0.05 7.64
C ASP A 170 -4.94 -1.24 7.80
N ASP A 171 -6.24 -1.15 7.53
CA ASP A 171 -7.19 -2.25 7.71
C ASP A 171 -7.38 -3.13 6.46
N HIS A 172 -6.64 -2.88 5.38
CA HIS A 172 -6.89 -3.51 4.09
C HIS A 172 -5.60 -3.91 3.37
N ILE A 173 -4.90 -4.90 3.93
CA ILE A 173 -3.65 -5.44 3.36
C ILE A 173 -3.85 -6.88 2.90
N HIS A 174 -3.65 -7.17 1.62
CA HIS A 174 -3.69 -8.55 1.11
C HIS A 174 -2.30 -9.15 1.02
N LEU A 175 -1.95 -9.93 2.03
CA LEU A 175 -0.73 -10.72 2.11
C LEU A 175 -1.05 -12.07 2.76
N ARG A 176 -0.64 -13.18 2.12
CA ARG A 176 -0.61 -14.47 2.81
C ARG A 176 0.37 -14.38 3.97
N ARG A 177 0.03 -15.03 5.07
CA ARG A 177 0.77 -14.87 6.31
C ARG A 177 0.98 -16.21 6.99
N SER A 178 2.23 -16.54 7.26
CA SER A 178 2.63 -17.58 8.20
C SER A 178 3.36 -16.97 9.40
N PRO A 179 3.53 -17.71 10.51
CA PRO A 179 4.30 -17.20 11.65
C PRO A 179 5.75 -16.81 11.30
N ARG A 180 6.33 -17.41 10.25
CA ARG A 180 7.67 -17.07 9.76
C ARG A 180 7.73 -15.69 9.10
N ASP A 181 6.63 -15.23 8.52
CA ASP A 181 6.58 -13.97 7.76
C ASP A 181 6.38 -12.76 8.69
N ASN A 182 5.89 -12.99 9.91
CA ASN A 182 5.57 -11.96 10.91
C ASN A 182 6.67 -10.90 11.11
N PRO A 183 7.95 -11.26 11.35
CA PRO A 183 8.98 -10.24 11.57
C PRO A 183 9.21 -9.34 10.34
N SER A 184 9.24 -9.91 9.13
CA SER A 184 9.47 -9.15 7.90
C SER A 184 8.29 -8.22 7.59
N ILE A 185 7.05 -8.69 7.75
CA ILE A 185 5.85 -7.88 7.52
C ILE A 185 5.78 -6.76 8.57
N LEU A 186 6.13 -7.05 9.83
CA LEU A 186 6.17 -6.04 10.89
C LEU A 186 7.20 -4.94 10.58
N GLY A 187 8.40 -5.32 10.15
CA GLY A 187 9.44 -4.38 9.70
C GLY A 187 9.00 -3.54 8.50
N TRP A 188 8.24 -4.13 7.58
CA TRP A 188 7.68 -3.43 6.42
C TRP A 188 6.66 -2.37 6.84
N ILE A 189 5.68 -2.69 7.70
CA ILE A 189 4.72 -1.68 8.18
C ILE A 189 5.42 -0.63 9.06
N ALA A 190 6.47 -1.01 9.80
CA ALA A 190 7.28 -0.08 10.58
C ALA A 190 8.03 0.94 9.70
N ALA A 191 8.48 0.52 8.52
CA ALA A 191 9.10 1.40 7.54
C ALA A 191 8.11 2.38 6.90
N GLU A 192 6.80 2.11 6.96
CA GLU A 192 5.72 3.03 6.57
C GLU A 192 5.08 3.75 7.77
N ASP A 193 5.71 3.68 8.95
CA ASP A 193 5.25 4.24 10.22
C ASP A 193 3.81 3.86 10.59
N LEU A 194 3.43 2.60 10.35
CA LEU A 194 2.14 2.06 10.77
C LEU A 194 2.28 1.26 12.07
N GLN A 195 1.37 1.48 13.02
CA GLN A 195 1.31 0.71 14.28
C GLN A 195 0.44 -0.54 14.12
N VAL A 196 -0.60 -0.50 13.29
CA VAL A 196 -1.47 -1.66 13.04
C VAL A 196 -1.53 -1.98 11.56
N GLY A 197 -1.26 -3.24 11.20
CA GLY A 197 -1.55 -3.79 9.88
C GLY A 197 -2.56 -4.92 9.98
N THR A 198 -3.71 -4.79 9.32
CA THR A 198 -4.70 -5.88 9.23
C THR A 198 -4.56 -6.61 7.91
N LEU A 199 -4.24 -7.90 7.98
CA LEU A 199 -3.98 -8.76 6.83
C LEU A 199 -5.24 -9.54 6.49
N LEU A 200 -5.84 -9.18 5.36
CA LEU A 200 -7.15 -9.69 4.93
C LEU A 200 -7.02 -10.94 4.09
N GLN A 201 -7.58 -12.04 4.59
CA GLN A 201 -7.91 -13.19 3.75
C GLN A 201 -9.07 -12.80 2.83
N MET A 202 -8.86 -12.89 1.53
CA MET A 202 -9.84 -12.47 0.52
C MET A 202 -10.63 -13.68 0.03
N GLY A 203 -11.92 -13.52 -0.22
CA GLY A 203 -12.71 -14.50 -0.96
C GLY A 203 -13.25 -13.96 -2.29
N ASP A 204 -13.69 -14.88 -3.15
CA ASP A 204 -14.69 -14.63 -4.18
C ASP A 204 -15.73 -15.76 -4.16
N PHE A 205 -16.62 -15.85 -5.14
CA PHE A 205 -17.64 -16.92 -5.16
C PHE A 205 -17.03 -18.35 -5.15
N TRP A 206 -15.83 -18.54 -5.67
CA TRP A 206 -15.24 -19.85 -5.93
C TRP A 206 -14.13 -20.23 -4.95
N ALA A 207 -13.36 -19.26 -4.48
CA ALA A 207 -12.11 -19.52 -3.79
C ALA A 207 -11.81 -18.49 -2.69
N THR A 208 -10.77 -18.80 -1.93
CA THR A 208 -10.14 -17.90 -0.96
C THR A 208 -8.67 -17.72 -1.32
N TYR A 209 -8.12 -16.56 -0.98
CA TYR A 209 -6.76 -16.12 -1.26
C TYR A 209 -6.16 -15.45 -0.02
N TYR A 210 -4.83 -15.31 0.05
CA TYR A 210 -4.10 -14.63 1.13
C TYR A 210 -4.35 -15.26 2.50
N SER A 211 -4.14 -16.57 2.57
CA SER A 211 -4.44 -17.35 3.77
C SER A 211 -3.76 -16.81 5.02
N GLN A 212 -4.52 -16.78 6.12
CA GLN A 212 -4.04 -16.43 7.46
C GLN A 212 -3.88 -17.71 8.30
N TYR A 213 -2.83 -17.76 9.12
CA TYR A 213 -2.52 -18.97 9.90
C TYR A 213 -3.36 -19.15 11.17
N ALA A 214 -3.97 -18.06 11.67
CA ALA A 214 -4.82 -18.03 12.86
C ALA A 214 -5.71 -16.78 12.85
N TRP A 215 -6.70 -16.74 13.74
CA TRP A 215 -7.72 -15.69 13.88
C TRP A 215 -7.84 -15.26 15.35
N GLY A 216 -8.58 -14.18 15.61
CA GLY A 216 -8.66 -13.59 16.96
C GLY A 216 -7.27 -13.28 17.53
N LEU A 217 -7.12 -13.47 18.85
CA LEU A 217 -5.85 -13.24 19.54
C LEU A 217 -4.71 -14.15 19.09
N ASP A 218 -5.00 -15.38 18.65
CA ASP A 218 -3.98 -16.30 18.13
C ASP A 218 -3.41 -15.81 16.77
N GLY A 219 -4.18 -15.01 16.04
CA GLY A 219 -3.76 -14.30 14.83
C GLY A 219 -2.98 -13.01 15.09
N VAL A 220 -2.91 -12.52 16.33
CA VAL A 220 -2.20 -11.28 16.66
C VAL A 220 -0.71 -11.54 16.83
N TYR A 221 0.12 -10.75 16.14
CA TYR A 221 1.56 -10.67 16.40
C TYR A 221 1.91 -9.26 16.82
N HIS A 222 2.19 -9.07 18.10
CA HIS A 222 2.44 -7.77 18.72
C HIS A 222 3.89 -7.72 19.24
N VAL A 223 4.66 -6.74 18.78
CA VAL A 223 6.00 -6.44 19.26
C VAL A 223 6.09 -4.95 19.53
N GLU A 224 6.44 -4.59 20.77
CA GLU A 224 6.60 -3.20 21.22
C GLU A 224 5.35 -2.34 20.95
N ASP A 225 5.43 -1.40 20.01
CA ASP A 225 4.39 -0.44 19.65
C ASP A 225 3.66 -0.80 18.34
N ARG A 226 3.80 -2.04 17.86
CA ARG A 226 3.23 -2.47 16.56
C ARG A 226 2.63 -3.86 16.61
N LEU A 227 1.51 -4.02 15.91
CA LEU A 227 0.86 -5.31 15.76
C LEU A 227 0.40 -5.61 14.34
N LEU A 228 0.37 -6.90 14.04
CA LEU A 228 -0.29 -7.48 12.87
C LEU A 228 -1.50 -8.29 13.34
N ALA A 229 -2.65 -8.05 12.72
CA ALA A 229 -3.88 -8.79 12.99
C ALA A 229 -4.41 -9.41 11.71
N SER A 230 -5.20 -10.48 11.84
CA SER A 230 -5.91 -11.09 10.71
C SER A 230 -7.30 -10.48 10.57
N GLY A 231 -7.76 -10.35 9.33
CA GLY A 231 -9.12 -9.98 8.99
C GLY A 231 -9.56 -10.69 7.71
N GLN A 232 -10.76 -10.38 7.22
CA GLN A 232 -11.24 -10.93 5.95
C GLN A 232 -11.86 -9.87 5.04
N GLU A 233 -11.63 -10.02 3.73
CA GLU A 233 -12.41 -9.40 2.67
C GLU A 233 -13.30 -10.49 2.01
N ASP A 234 -14.29 -10.96 2.76
CA ASP A 234 -15.24 -12.01 2.34
C ASP A 234 -16.56 -11.79 3.09
N PRO A 235 -17.72 -11.73 2.40
CA PRO A 235 -17.96 -11.96 0.99
C PRO A 235 -17.58 -10.77 0.07
N ARG A 236 -17.36 -11.09 -1.20
CA ARG A 236 -16.90 -10.17 -2.24
C ARG A 236 -17.61 -10.40 -3.57
N THR A 237 -18.47 -9.49 -4.02
CA THR A 237 -19.24 -9.62 -5.27
C THR A 237 -19.25 -8.34 -6.09
N HIS A 238 -19.51 -8.46 -7.38
CA HIS A 238 -19.67 -7.31 -8.27
C HIS A 238 -21.07 -6.68 -8.20
N GLU A 239 -21.97 -7.26 -7.40
CA GLU A 239 -23.38 -6.88 -7.29
C GLU A 239 -23.73 -6.24 -5.94
N ARG A 240 -23.10 -6.70 -4.85
CA ARG A 240 -23.31 -6.18 -3.48
C ARG A 240 -22.07 -5.51 -2.90
N GLY A 241 -20.97 -5.43 -3.65
CA GLY A 241 -19.71 -4.84 -3.20
C GLY A 241 -18.78 -5.84 -2.51
N HIS A 242 -17.71 -5.29 -1.96
CA HIS A 242 -16.81 -6.04 -1.11
C HIS A 242 -16.96 -5.57 0.33
N THR A 243 -16.75 -6.51 1.24
CA THR A 243 -16.89 -6.30 2.67
C THR A 243 -15.54 -6.45 3.35
N ILE A 244 -15.38 -5.86 4.52
CA ILE A 244 -14.23 -6.08 5.39
C ILE A 244 -14.78 -6.57 6.73
N SER A 245 -14.11 -7.53 7.35
CA SER A 245 -14.34 -7.86 8.75
C SER A 245 -13.03 -7.86 9.52
N LEU A 246 -13.08 -7.21 10.69
CA LEU A 246 -11.92 -6.96 11.55
C LEU A 246 -12.12 -7.62 12.91
N ALA A 247 -11.02 -8.09 13.51
CA ALA A 247 -10.97 -8.56 14.89
C ALA A 247 -11.94 -9.69 15.28
N ALA A 248 -12.45 -10.46 14.31
CA ALA A 248 -13.23 -11.66 14.56
C ALA A 248 -12.35 -12.82 15.03
N ASP A 249 -12.88 -13.64 15.94
CA ASP A 249 -12.16 -14.80 16.49
C ASP A 249 -11.99 -15.96 15.48
N ASP A 250 -12.70 -15.95 14.34
CA ASP A 250 -12.57 -16.96 13.29
C ASP A 250 -12.95 -16.41 11.89
N PHE A 251 -12.52 -17.10 10.83
CA PHE A 251 -12.95 -16.84 9.46
C PHE A 251 -14.41 -17.25 9.26
N VAL A 252 -15.20 -16.40 8.61
CA VAL A 252 -16.60 -16.69 8.33
C VAL A 252 -16.85 -16.73 6.84
N ARG A 253 -17.29 -17.90 6.37
CA ARG A 253 -17.79 -18.09 5.01
C ARG A 253 -18.94 -19.09 5.04
N LEU A 254 -20.10 -18.70 4.52
CA LEU A 254 -21.28 -19.56 4.49
C LEU A 254 -21.27 -20.48 3.28
N GLU A 255 -21.00 -21.76 3.51
CA GLU A 255 -21.09 -22.81 2.49
C GLU A 255 -22.50 -23.41 2.45
N ASP A 256 -22.98 -23.79 1.25
CA ASP A 256 -24.22 -24.56 1.11
C ASP A 256 -23.90 -26.01 0.75
N PRO A 257 -24.11 -26.96 1.68
CA PRO A 257 -23.89 -28.37 1.44
C PRO A 257 -24.74 -28.98 0.31
N ALA A 258 -25.82 -28.30 -0.12
CA ALA A 258 -26.72 -28.76 -1.18
C ALA A 258 -26.25 -28.39 -2.60
N LEU A 259 -25.27 -27.49 -2.74
CA LEU A 259 -24.61 -27.24 -4.03
C LEU A 259 -23.43 -28.21 -4.18
N SER A 260 -23.41 -28.97 -5.28
CA SER A 260 -22.30 -29.89 -5.57
C SER A 260 -20.97 -29.19 -5.88
N GLN A 261 -21.00 -27.87 -6.11
CA GLN A 261 -19.88 -26.96 -6.33
C GLN A 261 -20.29 -25.53 -5.88
N GLY A 262 -19.56 -24.93 -4.93
CA GLY A 262 -19.64 -23.51 -4.53
C GLY A 262 -20.63 -23.16 -3.38
N PRO A 263 -20.42 -22.05 -2.65
CA PRO A 263 -21.28 -21.60 -1.55
C PRO A 263 -22.58 -20.95 -2.06
N SER A 264 -23.76 -21.52 -1.77
CA SER A 264 -25.05 -20.82 -2.02
C SER A 264 -25.28 -19.70 -1.01
N GLY A 265 -24.58 -19.77 0.13
CA GLY A 265 -24.55 -18.80 1.20
C GLY A 265 -23.93 -17.45 0.82
N TYR A 266 -23.23 -17.37 -0.31
CA TYR A 266 -22.29 -16.29 -0.59
C TYR A 266 -22.92 -14.90 -0.75
N TYR A 267 -24.21 -14.83 -1.08
CA TYR A 267 -24.94 -13.56 -1.19
C TYR A 267 -25.64 -13.14 0.11
N TYR A 268 -25.61 -13.97 1.17
CA TYR A 268 -26.19 -13.65 2.48
C TYR A 268 -25.17 -12.92 3.36
N TYR A 269 -24.81 -11.71 2.94
CA TYR A 269 -23.85 -10.85 3.66
C TYR A 269 -24.31 -10.58 5.09
N ASP A 270 -25.62 -10.43 5.29
CA ASP A 270 -26.25 -10.22 6.60
C ASP A 270 -25.97 -11.39 7.56
N GLN A 271 -26.05 -12.63 7.08
CA GLN A 271 -25.75 -13.82 7.90
C GLN A 271 -24.24 -13.96 8.20
N VAL A 272 -23.37 -13.58 7.25
CA VAL A 272 -21.93 -13.51 7.53
C VAL A 272 -21.67 -12.47 8.60
N PHE A 273 -22.27 -11.29 8.48
CA PHE A 273 -22.10 -10.19 9.44
C PHE A 273 -22.60 -10.56 10.84
N ASP A 274 -23.77 -11.20 10.94
CA ASP A 274 -24.28 -11.75 12.20
C ASP A 274 -23.26 -12.67 12.86
N ARG A 275 -22.68 -13.58 12.08
CA ARG A 275 -21.68 -14.53 12.60
C ARG A 275 -20.37 -13.84 12.99
N ILE A 276 -19.94 -12.81 12.27
CA ILE A 276 -18.76 -11.99 12.63
C ILE A 276 -19.00 -11.27 13.96
N HIS A 277 -20.19 -10.69 14.17
CA HIS A 277 -20.56 -10.05 15.44
C HIS A 277 -20.63 -11.05 16.60
N GLU A 278 -21.15 -12.26 16.38
CA GLU A 278 -21.11 -13.35 17.38
C GLU A 278 -19.68 -13.75 17.77
N LEU A 279 -18.72 -13.60 16.84
CA LEU A 279 -17.29 -13.82 17.05
C LEU A 279 -16.55 -12.60 17.59
N GLY A 280 -17.29 -11.56 18.01
CA GLY A 280 -16.73 -10.35 18.59
C GLY A 280 -15.98 -9.46 17.59
N GLY A 281 -16.17 -9.67 16.28
CA GLY A 281 -15.59 -8.85 15.22
C GLY A 281 -16.41 -7.61 14.90
N MET A 282 -15.96 -6.87 13.90
CA MET A 282 -16.64 -5.73 13.29
C MET A 282 -16.77 -5.96 11.79
N THR A 283 -17.81 -5.42 11.17
CA THR A 283 -18.14 -5.57 9.76
C THR A 283 -18.22 -4.21 9.08
N GLY A 284 -17.79 -4.19 7.82
CA GLY A 284 -17.74 -2.96 7.05
C GLY A 284 -17.77 -3.20 5.56
N TYR A 285 -17.82 -2.11 4.82
CA TYR A 285 -17.69 -2.11 3.36
C TYR A 285 -16.37 -1.48 2.95
N ALA A 286 -15.68 -2.14 2.02
CA ALA A 286 -14.46 -1.62 1.41
C ALA A 286 -14.77 -0.47 0.44
N HIS A 287 -13.73 0.28 0.03
CA HIS A 287 -13.72 1.24 -1.10
C HIS A 287 -14.95 2.15 -1.18
N GLN A 288 -15.35 2.71 -0.02
CA GLN A 288 -16.45 3.65 0.17
C GLN A 288 -17.80 3.07 -0.27
N ALA A 289 -17.87 1.76 -0.51
CA ALA A 289 -18.97 1.11 -1.22
C ALA A 289 -19.26 1.75 -2.60
N VAL A 290 -18.29 2.39 -3.25
CA VAL A 290 -18.47 3.01 -4.57
C VAL A 290 -18.22 1.97 -5.66
N THR A 291 -17.15 1.20 -5.53
CA THR A 291 -16.83 0.18 -6.53
C THR A 291 -17.70 -1.06 -6.35
N PHE A 292 -17.80 -1.86 -7.42
CA PHE A 292 -18.50 -3.15 -7.39
C PHE A 292 -19.97 -3.09 -6.91
N HIS A 293 -20.62 -1.95 -7.13
CA HIS A 293 -21.98 -1.65 -6.66
C HIS A 293 -22.17 -1.81 -5.14
N GLY A 294 -21.12 -1.58 -4.35
CA GLY A 294 -21.15 -1.74 -2.89
C GLY A 294 -22.28 -0.97 -2.21
N TYR A 295 -22.65 0.19 -2.73
CA TYR A 295 -23.76 1.00 -2.24
C TYR A 295 -25.07 0.21 -2.13
N ARG A 296 -25.27 -0.82 -2.96
CA ARG A 296 -26.45 -1.71 -2.88
C ARG A 296 -26.41 -2.57 -1.62
N GLY A 297 -25.27 -3.19 -1.34
CA GLY A 297 -25.06 -3.99 -0.13
C GLY A 297 -25.11 -3.11 1.11
N LEU A 298 -24.28 -2.07 1.13
CA LEU A 298 -24.19 -1.10 2.23
C LEU A 298 -25.58 -0.57 2.62
N THR A 299 -26.41 -0.17 1.65
CA THR A 299 -27.77 0.32 1.96
C THR A 299 -28.64 -0.73 2.61
N LEU A 300 -28.58 -1.99 2.17
CA LEU A 300 -29.40 -3.06 2.74
C LEU A 300 -28.97 -3.40 4.18
N ASP A 301 -27.66 -3.43 4.41
CA ASP A 301 -27.07 -3.97 5.63
C ASP A 301 -26.97 -2.90 6.73
N VAL A 302 -26.70 -1.63 6.40
CA VAL A 302 -26.76 -0.51 7.36
C VAL A 302 -28.18 -0.33 7.91
N LEU A 303 -29.20 -0.40 7.06
CA LEU A 303 -30.60 -0.28 7.49
C LEU A 303 -31.05 -1.42 8.43
N ARG A 304 -30.26 -2.48 8.55
CA ARG A 304 -30.50 -3.65 9.40
C ARG A 304 -29.53 -3.75 10.58
N ASP A 305 -28.76 -2.68 10.84
CA ASP A 305 -27.82 -2.61 11.95
C ASP A 305 -26.73 -3.70 11.86
N LYS A 306 -26.18 -3.90 10.65
CA LYS A 306 -25.19 -4.95 10.36
C LYS A 306 -23.80 -4.42 10.00
N VAL A 307 -23.59 -3.12 9.98
CA VAL A 307 -22.35 -2.49 9.49
C VAL A 307 -21.85 -1.54 10.56
N ASP A 308 -20.64 -1.79 11.06
CA ASP A 308 -19.99 -0.98 12.10
C ASP A 308 -19.14 0.14 11.51
N PHE A 309 -18.52 -0.10 10.36
CA PHE A 309 -17.59 0.86 9.74
C PHE A 309 -17.70 0.95 8.21
N LEU A 310 -17.20 2.06 7.67
CA LEU A 310 -17.04 2.26 6.23
C LEU A 310 -15.60 2.65 5.92
N GLU A 311 -14.96 1.89 5.03
CA GLU A 311 -13.60 2.17 4.59
C GLU A 311 -13.58 3.35 3.61
N LEU A 312 -12.89 4.43 3.98
CA LEU A 312 -12.71 5.66 3.22
C LEU A 312 -11.40 5.69 2.41
N LEU A 313 -10.95 4.55 1.88
CA LEU A 313 -9.87 4.40 0.88
C LEU A 313 -9.93 5.39 -0.31
N GLN A 314 -8.97 6.31 -0.41
CA GLN A 314 -8.96 7.32 -1.49
C GLN A 314 -8.05 6.99 -2.68
N PHE A 315 -7.10 6.06 -2.51
CA PHE A 315 -5.98 5.88 -3.45
C PHE A 315 -6.32 5.10 -4.72
N CYS A 316 -7.51 4.50 -4.80
CA CYS A 316 -8.08 3.96 -6.04
C CYS A 316 -9.26 4.80 -6.58
N ALA A 317 -9.57 5.92 -5.95
CA ALA A 317 -10.60 6.83 -6.40
C ALA A 317 -10.03 7.85 -7.39
N ALA A 318 -10.92 8.50 -8.16
CA ALA A 318 -10.49 9.53 -9.10
C ALA A 318 -9.91 10.74 -8.34
N ASP A 319 -8.93 11.42 -8.94
CA ASP A 319 -8.41 12.68 -8.40
C ASP A 319 -9.57 13.68 -8.15
N GLY A 320 -9.64 14.23 -6.93
CA GLY A 320 -10.76 15.06 -6.54
C GLY A 320 -10.89 15.25 -5.03
N PRO A 321 -12.02 15.82 -4.58
CA PRO A 321 -12.35 15.82 -3.15
C PRO A 321 -12.51 14.39 -2.63
N LEU A 322 -12.36 14.22 -1.31
CA LEU A 322 -12.52 12.92 -0.66
C LEU A 322 -13.90 12.32 -0.97
N HIS A 323 -13.92 11.09 -1.46
CA HIS A 323 -15.14 10.33 -1.68
C HIS A 323 -15.75 9.95 -0.33
N THR A 324 -16.75 10.74 0.08
CA THR A 324 -17.36 10.64 1.42
C THR A 324 -18.89 10.69 1.36
N ASP A 325 -19.48 10.69 0.17
CA ASP A 325 -20.92 10.88 -0.02
C ASP A 325 -21.75 9.81 0.72
N HIS A 326 -21.41 8.53 0.55
CA HIS A 326 -22.11 7.45 1.25
C HIS A 326 -21.98 7.58 2.77
N TYR A 327 -20.77 7.87 3.26
CA TYR A 327 -20.49 8.06 4.68
C TYR A 327 -21.39 9.16 5.28
N TYR A 328 -21.32 10.37 4.73
CA TYR A 328 -22.12 11.48 5.22
C TYR A 328 -23.62 11.30 4.98
N HIS A 329 -24.05 10.59 3.94
CA HIS A 329 -25.47 10.26 3.77
C HIS A 329 -26.00 9.41 4.93
N PHE A 330 -25.28 8.38 5.36
CA PHE A 330 -25.71 7.55 6.50
C PHE A 330 -25.62 8.31 7.83
N LEU A 331 -24.56 9.09 8.05
CA LEU A 331 -24.46 9.96 9.24
C LEU A 331 -25.62 10.96 9.30
N ASN A 332 -25.98 11.59 8.17
CA ASN A 332 -27.11 12.53 8.09
C ASN A 332 -28.47 11.87 8.34
N LEU A 333 -28.58 10.56 8.12
CA LEU A 333 -29.77 9.75 8.42
C LEU A 333 -29.78 9.24 9.88
N GLY A 334 -28.72 9.50 10.65
CA GLY A 334 -28.59 9.09 12.04
C GLY A 334 -28.01 7.69 12.24
N PHE A 335 -27.42 7.08 11.20
CA PHE A 335 -26.64 5.86 11.35
C PHE A 335 -25.21 6.22 11.71
N GLU A 336 -24.70 5.66 12.79
CA GLU A 336 -23.31 5.82 13.20
C GLU A 336 -22.47 4.78 12.48
N LEU A 337 -21.43 5.22 11.77
CA LEU A 337 -20.47 4.37 11.11
C LEU A 337 -19.08 4.85 11.51
N THR A 338 -18.22 3.96 11.96
CA THR A 338 -16.80 4.26 12.17
C THR A 338 -16.14 4.54 10.82
N ALA A 339 -15.34 5.60 10.75
CA ALA A 339 -14.49 5.86 9.59
C ALA A 339 -13.18 5.06 9.73
N THR A 340 -12.90 4.19 8.76
CA THR A 340 -11.59 3.52 8.63
C THR A 340 -11.00 3.81 7.26
N ALA A 341 -9.77 3.36 7.00
CA ALA A 341 -9.15 3.45 5.68
C ALA A 341 -7.95 2.52 5.57
N GLY A 342 -7.90 1.74 4.49
CA GLY A 342 -6.79 0.85 4.20
C GLY A 342 -6.28 1.02 2.77
N SER A 343 -5.11 0.45 2.51
CA SER A 343 -4.42 0.65 1.25
C SER A 343 -4.94 -0.19 0.08
N ASP A 344 -5.72 -1.26 0.35
CA ASP A 344 -6.04 -2.31 -0.61
C ASP A 344 -4.77 -2.78 -1.34
N PHE A 345 -3.69 -2.97 -0.57
CA PHE A 345 -2.43 -3.46 -1.11
C PHE A 345 -2.60 -4.92 -1.55
N PRO A 346 -2.16 -5.34 -2.76
CA PRO A 346 -1.33 -4.64 -3.74
C PRO A 346 -2.09 -4.13 -4.99
N TRP A 347 -3.36 -3.76 -4.87
CA TRP A 347 -4.15 -3.26 -6.01
C TRP A 347 -3.97 -1.76 -6.23
N CYS A 348 -4.06 -0.96 -5.17
CA CYS A 348 -4.10 0.50 -5.27
C CYS A 348 -2.72 1.14 -5.04
N GLY A 349 -2.37 2.12 -5.87
CA GLY A 349 -1.11 2.87 -5.76
C GLY A 349 -1.25 4.28 -6.31
N ARG A 350 -0.25 5.14 -6.05
CA ARG A 350 -0.31 6.59 -6.35
C ARG A 350 -0.04 6.96 -7.81
N SER A 351 0.36 6.01 -8.64
CA SER A 351 0.64 6.22 -10.06
C SER A 351 -0.64 6.12 -10.90
N PRO A 352 -0.71 6.76 -12.07
CA PRO A 352 -1.91 6.80 -12.93
C PRO A 352 -2.48 5.44 -13.39
N ASN A 353 -1.79 4.33 -13.10
CA ASN A 353 -2.21 2.96 -13.42
C ASN A 353 -2.17 2.03 -12.19
N SER A 354 -2.10 2.58 -10.98
CA SER A 354 -1.93 1.83 -9.73
C SER A 354 -0.74 0.85 -9.75
N ALA A 355 0.32 1.23 -10.46
CA ALA A 355 1.51 0.40 -10.68
C ALA A 355 2.54 0.49 -9.54
N ASP A 356 2.22 1.19 -8.45
CA ASP A 356 3.11 1.38 -7.30
C ASP A 356 2.35 1.29 -5.97
N PRO A 357 1.67 0.17 -5.71
CA PRO A 357 0.90 -0.02 -4.50
C PRO A 357 1.79 -0.02 -3.26
N ARG A 358 1.31 0.57 -2.17
CA ARG A 358 2.06 0.67 -0.91
C ARG A 358 1.12 0.48 0.27
N ILE A 359 1.58 -0.33 1.22
CA ILE A 359 0.94 -0.44 2.52
C ILE A 359 0.93 0.94 3.20
N GLY A 360 -0.20 1.31 3.76
CA GLY A 360 -0.41 2.58 4.45
C GLY A 360 -0.55 3.79 3.54
N ASP A 361 -0.75 3.62 2.22
CA ASP A 361 -1.10 4.73 1.34
C ASP A 361 -2.40 5.38 1.83
N ALA A 362 -3.47 4.60 1.98
CA ALA A 362 -4.58 4.97 2.86
C ALA A 362 -4.34 4.36 4.24
N ARG A 363 -4.68 5.12 5.27
CA ARG A 363 -4.59 4.72 6.67
C ARG A 363 -5.57 5.56 7.46
N PHE A 364 -5.90 5.08 8.66
CA PHE A 364 -6.66 5.83 9.65
C PHE A 364 -5.90 5.83 10.98
N TYR A 365 -6.38 6.60 11.94
CA TYR A 365 -5.85 6.63 13.29
C TYR A 365 -6.95 6.28 14.28
N ALA A 366 -6.62 5.49 15.29
CA ALA A 366 -7.49 5.14 16.41
C ALA A 366 -6.93 5.72 17.70
N TYR A 367 -7.78 6.29 18.56
CA TYR A 367 -7.37 6.86 19.84
C TYR A 367 -7.45 5.81 20.96
N VAL A 368 -6.28 5.36 21.41
CA VAL A 368 -6.13 4.33 22.46
C VAL A 368 -5.70 4.89 23.82
N GLY A 369 -5.46 6.20 23.90
CA GLY A 369 -5.02 6.85 25.14
C GLY A 369 -3.60 6.43 25.53
N ASP A 370 -3.41 5.98 26.76
CA ASP A 370 -2.08 5.69 27.33
C ASP A 370 -1.62 4.25 27.10
N GLU A 371 -2.52 3.33 26.72
CA GLU A 371 -2.22 1.90 26.59
C GLU A 371 -2.59 1.37 25.21
N PHE A 372 -1.56 1.01 24.44
CA PHE A 372 -1.75 0.34 23.15
C PHE A 372 -1.69 -1.18 23.31
N THR A 373 -2.83 -1.82 23.08
CA THR A 373 -3.00 -3.26 22.96
C THR A 373 -3.92 -3.56 21.79
N PHE A 374 -4.03 -4.83 21.40
CA PHE A 374 -5.00 -5.22 20.38
C PHE A 374 -6.44 -4.93 20.84
N GLU A 375 -6.73 -5.16 22.11
CA GLU A 375 -8.04 -4.96 22.72
C GLU A 375 -8.41 -3.47 22.78
N THR A 376 -7.50 -2.60 23.27
CA THR A 376 -7.76 -1.16 23.33
C THR A 376 -7.91 -0.55 21.94
N TRP A 377 -7.12 -1.02 20.95
CA TRP A 377 -7.30 -0.65 19.55
C TRP A 377 -8.65 -1.11 19.01
N ARG A 378 -9.00 -2.40 19.18
CA ARG A 378 -10.28 -2.97 18.74
C ARG A 378 -11.47 -2.20 19.29
N GLU A 379 -11.46 -1.89 20.59
CA GLU A 379 -12.51 -1.11 21.25
C GLU A 379 -12.57 0.33 20.72
N SER A 380 -11.42 0.99 20.55
CA SER A 380 -11.36 2.33 19.95
C SER A 380 -11.94 2.37 18.53
N VAL A 381 -11.69 1.35 17.71
CA VAL A 381 -12.27 1.27 16.36
C VAL A 381 -13.77 1.02 16.44
N ARG A 382 -14.21 0.08 17.28
CA ARG A 382 -15.64 -0.22 17.48
C ARG A 382 -16.44 1.01 17.92
N ASP A 383 -15.88 1.80 18.83
CA ASP A 383 -16.55 2.95 19.42
C ASP A 383 -16.42 4.22 18.53
N GLY A 384 -15.83 4.12 17.34
CA GLY A 384 -15.71 5.24 16.41
C GLY A 384 -14.74 6.32 16.86
N HIS A 385 -13.80 6.00 17.77
CA HIS A 385 -12.72 6.90 18.18
C HIS A 385 -11.61 6.94 17.12
N THR A 386 -11.98 7.23 15.88
CA THR A 386 -11.09 7.20 14.72
C THR A 386 -11.11 8.50 13.92
N PHE A 387 -10.07 8.72 13.11
CA PHE A 387 -10.11 9.66 11.99
C PHE A 387 -9.31 9.12 10.80
N VAL A 388 -9.70 9.56 9.59
CA VAL A 388 -9.03 9.25 8.30
C VAL A 388 -8.33 10.48 7.77
#